data_AF-M0E5J3-F1
#
_entry.id   AF-M0E5J3-F1
#
_cell.length_a   1.000
_cell.length_b   1.000
_cell.length_c   1.000
_cell.angle_alpha   90.00
_cell.angle_beta   90.00
_cell.angle_gamma   90.00
#
_symmetry.space_group_name_H-M   'P 1'
#
loop_
_entity.id
_entity.type
_entity.pdbx_description
1 polymer ?
#
loop_
_entity_poly.entity_id
_entity_poly.type
_entity_poly.pdbx_seq_one_letter_code
_entity_poly.pdbx_strand_id
1 'polypeptide(L)'
;MSDLDPTDQTVDAAIEAAADEAGVGREELLKRALVALADAEGIDVPDAEEVAAIEARLDDVDDEVDEKIDDLRERFVELYRELESKAPADHEHAETAERLDAIAADLDAVGKRLDEVTDRVDEVEAEAAATATVGEAVEGTLDDLDDRLASVESRIDEVDERAARTEGLDDLEARVDDLEALDDRVGDLDEVEEKLSRVASAIVRVRRRLEAAERDRADRERLDALAAAANREGVRKATCENCGETVDLGLLTAPECPHCGRRFGDLEPNAGFLGTSRLLVEDQPALDGEVNEERPGVAGDGAGTEDESGVSTRDAGGGGGS
;
A
#
# COMPACT_ATOMS: atom_id res chain seq x y z
N MET A 1 7.55 -42.57 134.36
CA MET A 1 7.50 -43.52 135.50
C MET A 1 8.16 -44.80 135.02
N SER A 2 9.48 -44.77 134.98
CA SER A 2 10.32 -45.95 134.86
C SER A 2 11.08 -46.01 136.18
N ASP A 3 11.14 -47.23 136.72
CA ASP A 3 11.77 -47.60 137.96
C ASP A 3 13.08 -46.85 138.17
N LEU A 4 13.12 -46.02 139.21
CA LEU A 4 14.39 -45.62 139.81
C LEU A 4 15.03 -46.92 140.29
N ASP A 5 15.98 -47.42 139.50
CA ASP A 5 16.93 -48.47 139.84
C ASP A 5 17.36 -48.22 141.30
N PRO A 6 17.37 -49.21 142.21
CA PRO A 6 17.85 -48.99 143.57
C PRO A 6 19.23 -48.32 143.61
N THR A 7 20.04 -48.47 142.55
CA THR A 7 21.28 -47.72 142.43
C THR A 7 21.07 -46.21 142.22
N ASP A 8 20.01 -45.76 141.56
CA ASP A 8 19.65 -44.36 141.35
C ASP A 8 19.21 -43.68 142.66
N GLN A 9 18.48 -44.40 143.52
CA GLN A 9 18.26 -43.95 144.91
C GLN A 9 19.57 -43.91 145.71
N THR A 10 20.50 -44.84 145.49
CA THR A 10 21.80 -44.80 146.17
C THR A 10 22.74 -43.76 145.60
N VAL A 11 22.65 -43.43 144.31
CA VAL A 11 23.45 -42.41 143.64
C VAL A 11 22.91 -41.05 144.03
N ASP A 12 21.60 -40.86 144.04
CA ASP A 12 21.00 -39.66 144.62
C ASP A 12 21.33 -39.54 146.10
N ALA A 13 21.18 -40.61 146.90
CA ALA A 13 21.58 -40.60 148.31
C ALA A 13 23.10 -40.44 148.50
N ALA A 14 23.93 -40.91 147.57
CA ALA A 14 25.39 -40.75 147.62
C ALA A 14 25.81 -39.34 147.20
N ILE A 15 25.12 -38.74 146.22
CA ILE A 15 25.29 -37.35 145.83
C ILE A 15 24.82 -36.46 146.98
N GLU A 16 23.71 -36.79 147.64
CA GLU A 16 23.15 -36.06 148.78
C GLU A 16 24.02 -36.23 150.02
N ALA A 17 24.53 -37.43 150.31
CA ALA A 17 25.52 -37.66 151.36
C ALA A 17 26.86 -36.97 151.07
N ALA A 18 27.35 -37.01 149.83
CA ALA A 18 28.55 -36.30 149.44
C ALA A 18 28.35 -34.78 149.46
N ALA A 19 27.12 -34.30 149.21
CA ALA A 19 26.75 -32.89 149.24
C ALA A 19 26.70 -32.41 150.70
N ASP A 20 26.07 -33.18 151.59
CA ASP A 20 26.09 -32.99 153.04
C ASP A 20 27.52 -33.00 153.59
N GLU A 21 28.38 -33.94 153.14
CA GLU A 21 29.78 -34.06 153.55
C GLU A 21 30.64 -32.88 153.06
N ALA A 22 30.42 -32.42 151.83
CA ALA A 22 31.06 -31.24 151.27
C ALA A 22 30.42 -29.91 151.75
N GLY A 23 29.35 -29.98 152.54
CA GLY A 23 28.61 -28.83 153.06
C GLY A 23 27.96 -27.95 151.98
N VAL A 24 27.61 -28.53 150.83
CA VAL A 24 26.98 -27.84 149.70
C VAL A 24 25.69 -28.53 149.27
N GLY A 25 24.83 -27.86 148.51
CA GLY A 25 23.63 -28.52 147.96
C GLY A 25 23.99 -29.55 146.88
N ARG A 26 23.10 -30.53 146.66
CA ARG A 26 23.21 -31.54 145.57
C ARG A 26 23.57 -30.92 144.21
N GLU A 27 22.95 -29.80 143.86
CA GLU A 27 23.22 -29.06 142.63
C GLU A 27 24.68 -28.59 142.52
N GLU A 28 25.25 -28.10 143.62
CA GLU A 28 26.62 -27.59 143.68
C GLU A 28 27.64 -28.75 143.64
N LEU A 29 27.33 -29.89 144.24
CA LEU A 29 28.15 -31.09 144.12
C LEU A 29 28.19 -31.60 142.66
N LEU A 30 27.03 -31.62 142.00
CA LEU A 30 26.94 -32.02 140.60
C LEU A 30 27.69 -31.06 139.67
N LYS A 31 27.63 -29.74 139.91
CA LYS A 31 28.42 -28.75 139.17
C LYS A 31 29.91 -29.02 139.30
N ARG A 32 30.41 -29.27 140.51
CA ARG A 32 31.83 -29.59 140.74
C ARG A 32 32.24 -30.93 140.14
N ALA A 33 31.38 -31.95 140.19
CA ALA A 33 31.63 -33.24 139.56
C ALA A 33 31.70 -33.14 138.02
N LEU A 34 30.84 -32.32 137.42
CA LEU A 34 30.86 -32.01 135.99
C LEU A 34 32.16 -31.30 135.57
N VAL A 35 32.57 -30.27 136.32
CA VAL A 35 33.83 -29.54 136.05
C VAL A 35 35.04 -30.47 136.21
N ALA A 36 35.10 -31.30 137.25
CA ALA A 36 36.18 -32.27 137.45
C ALA A 36 36.24 -33.35 136.36
N LEU A 37 35.07 -33.78 135.84
CA LEU A 37 34.98 -34.73 134.73
C LEU A 37 35.46 -34.10 133.42
N ALA A 38 35.07 -32.84 133.15
CA ALA A 38 35.53 -32.09 131.98
C ALA A 38 37.06 -31.92 131.96
N ASP A 39 37.66 -31.54 133.10
CA ASP A 39 39.11 -31.43 133.26
C ASP A 39 39.83 -32.76 133.01
N ALA A 40 39.27 -33.88 133.46
CA ALA A 40 39.85 -35.21 133.26
C ALA A 40 39.80 -35.67 131.79
N GLU A 41 38.78 -35.23 131.05
CA GLU A 41 38.62 -35.52 129.61
C GLU A 41 39.31 -34.49 128.71
N GLY A 42 39.95 -33.46 129.29
CA GLY A 42 40.58 -32.38 128.55
C GLY A 42 39.59 -31.50 127.77
N ILE A 43 38.34 -31.47 128.23
CA ILE A 43 37.28 -30.64 127.67
C ILE A 43 37.32 -29.30 128.40
N ASP A 44 37.65 -28.26 127.65
CA ASP A 44 37.63 -26.88 128.12
C ASP A 44 36.17 -26.44 128.24
N VAL A 45 35.61 -26.64 129.43
CA VAL A 45 34.26 -26.16 129.73
C VAL A 45 34.38 -24.69 130.06
N PRO A 46 33.73 -23.81 129.28
CA PRO A 46 33.81 -22.39 129.54
C PRO A 46 33.28 -22.13 130.94
N ASP A 47 34.09 -21.40 131.71
CA ASP A 47 33.66 -20.96 133.02
C ASP A 47 32.50 -19.93 132.87
N ALA A 48 31.91 -19.54 133.99
CA ALA A 48 30.80 -18.60 133.97
C ALA A 48 31.18 -17.24 133.35
N GLU A 49 32.46 -16.87 133.37
CA GLU A 49 32.97 -15.62 132.78
C GLU A 49 33.08 -15.76 131.25
N GLU A 50 33.57 -16.89 130.75
CA GLU A 50 33.64 -17.19 129.32
C GLU A 50 32.25 -17.34 128.68
N VAL A 51 31.30 -18.01 129.35
CA VAL A 51 29.91 -18.08 128.87
C VAL A 51 29.29 -16.69 128.84
N ALA A 52 29.45 -15.89 129.90
CA ALA A 52 28.95 -14.52 129.93
C ALA A 52 29.58 -13.65 128.82
N ALA A 53 30.85 -13.88 128.46
CA ALA A 53 31.50 -13.17 127.37
C ALA A 53 30.98 -13.59 125.98
N ILE A 54 30.62 -14.87 125.79
CA ILE A 54 30.00 -15.35 124.55
C ILE A 54 28.57 -14.81 124.43
N GLU A 55 27.79 -14.86 125.51
CA GLU A 55 26.43 -14.29 125.55
C GLU A 55 26.47 -12.80 125.23
N ALA A 56 27.37 -12.03 125.84
CA ALA A 56 27.55 -10.61 125.52
C ALA A 56 27.92 -10.37 124.04
N ARG A 57 28.75 -11.23 123.43
CA ARG A 57 29.07 -11.14 121.99
C ARG A 57 27.91 -11.50 121.09
N LEU A 58 27.06 -12.44 121.51
CA LEU A 58 25.84 -12.78 120.78
C LEU A 58 24.85 -11.64 120.86
N ASP A 59 24.67 -11.05 122.06
CA ASP A 59 23.86 -9.83 122.25
C ASP A 59 24.39 -8.69 121.37
N ASP A 60 25.71 -8.44 121.34
CA ASP A 60 26.32 -7.42 120.47
C ASP A 60 26.09 -7.71 118.97
N VAL A 61 26.16 -8.98 118.54
CA VAL A 61 25.94 -9.38 117.15
C VAL A 61 24.47 -9.30 116.77
N ASP A 62 23.57 -9.68 117.67
CA ASP A 62 22.13 -9.57 117.46
C ASP A 62 21.74 -8.08 117.37
N ASP A 63 22.29 -7.21 118.22
CA ASP A 63 22.12 -5.76 118.13
C ASP A 63 22.67 -5.20 116.79
N GLU A 64 23.86 -5.65 116.34
CA GLU A 64 24.43 -5.24 115.04
C GLU A 64 23.58 -5.71 113.85
N VAL A 65 23.04 -6.93 113.92
CA VAL A 65 22.17 -7.49 112.88
C VAL A 65 20.85 -6.75 112.85
N ASP A 66 20.24 -6.46 114.00
CA ASP A 66 19.01 -5.70 114.10
C ASP A 66 19.20 -4.27 113.58
N GLU A 67 20.30 -3.61 113.90
CA GLU A 67 20.65 -2.28 113.35
C GLU A 67 20.76 -2.34 111.81
N LYS A 68 21.44 -3.34 111.26
CA LYS A 68 21.58 -3.50 109.79
C LYS A 68 20.25 -3.86 109.12
N ILE A 69 19.42 -4.68 109.76
CA ILE A 69 18.10 -5.00 109.24
C ILE A 69 17.25 -3.73 109.22
N ASP A 70 17.30 -2.92 110.26
CA ASP A 70 16.57 -1.66 110.31
C ASP A 70 17.11 -0.64 109.30
N ASP A 71 18.43 -0.53 109.08
CA ASP A 71 19.03 0.27 108.01
C ASP A 71 18.57 -0.21 106.62
N LEU A 72 18.62 -1.51 106.35
CA LEU A 72 18.14 -2.08 105.08
C LEU A 72 16.64 -1.86 104.87
N ARG A 73 15.84 -1.95 105.94
CA ARG A 73 14.41 -1.68 105.90
C ARG A 73 14.14 -0.21 105.62
N GLU A 74 14.84 0.70 106.28
CA GLU A 74 14.73 2.13 106.03
C GLU A 74 15.12 2.44 104.58
N ARG A 75 16.25 1.90 104.10
CA ARG A 75 16.69 2.05 102.71
C ARG A 75 15.72 1.45 101.71
N PHE A 76 15.11 0.30 102.00
CA PHE A 76 14.12 -0.32 101.10
C PHE A 76 12.82 0.49 101.05
N VAL A 77 12.40 1.03 102.19
CA VAL A 77 11.27 1.95 102.25
C VAL A 77 11.58 3.24 101.48
N GLU A 78 12.79 3.77 101.60
CA GLU A 78 13.26 4.91 100.81
C GLU A 78 13.26 4.60 99.31
N LEU A 79 13.84 3.48 98.90
CA LEU A 79 13.85 3.03 97.51
C LEU A 79 12.44 2.80 96.97
N TYR A 80 11.56 2.17 97.74
CA TYR A 80 10.17 1.96 97.34
C TYR A 80 9.46 3.30 97.14
N ARG A 81 9.63 4.26 98.07
CA ARG A 81 9.09 5.62 97.91
C ARG A 81 9.71 6.34 96.72
N GLU A 82 11.00 6.17 96.47
CA GLU A 82 11.70 6.75 95.33
C GLU A 82 11.14 6.18 94.02
N LEU A 83 10.97 4.86 93.92
CA LEU A 83 10.38 4.19 92.75
C LEU A 83 8.92 4.59 92.55
N GLU A 84 8.11 4.58 93.61
CA GLU A 84 6.70 5.01 93.57
C GLU A 84 6.59 6.50 93.19
N SER A 85 7.55 7.34 93.61
CA SER A 85 7.59 8.75 93.21
C SER A 85 7.99 8.95 91.74
N LYS A 86 8.84 8.07 91.21
CA LYS A 86 9.37 8.16 89.84
C LYS A 86 8.44 7.52 88.81
N ALA A 87 7.75 6.45 89.20
CA ALA A 87 6.82 5.72 88.37
C ALA A 87 5.71 5.14 89.28
N PRO A 88 4.71 5.96 89.65
CA PRO A 88 3.52 5.47 90.33
C PRO A 88 2.91 4.28 89.56
N ALA A 89 2.20 3.39 90.25
CA ALA A 89 1.52 2.26 89.59
C ALA A 89 0.55 2.71 88.48
N ASP A 90 -0.01 3.91 88.61
CA ASP A 90 -0.91 4.56 87.65
C ASP A 90 -0.19 5.55 86.71
N HIS A 91 1.14 5.47 86.60
CA HIS A 91 1.88 6.35 85.68
C HIS A 91 1.53 6.02 84.24
N GLU A 92 0.79 6.92 83.60
CA GLU A 92 0.51 6.85 82.18
C GLU A 92 1.60 7.58 81.37
N HIS A 93 2.08 6.94 80.31
CA HIS A 93 2.96 7.57 79.34
C HIS A 93 2.14 8.38 78.32
N ALA A 94 1.56 9.50 78.77
CA ALA A 94 0.71 10.36 77.93
C ALA A 94 1.39 10.76 76.61
N GLU A 95 2.67 11.14 76.65
CA GLU A 95 3.45 11.47 75.43
C GLU A 95 3.54 10.29 74.46
N THR A 96 3.73 9.08 74.96
CA THR A 96 3.77 7.87 74.10
C THR A 96 2.39 7.59 73.49
N ALA A 97 1.32 7.76 74.26
CA ALA A 97 -0.04 7.62 73.76
C ALA A 97 -0.34 8.65 72.67
N GLU A 98 0.00 9.93 72.89
CA GLU A 98 -0.15 11.00 71.90
C GLU A 98 0.66 10.72 70.62
N ARG A 99 1.87 10.18 70.75
CA ARG A 99 2.68 9.76 69.59
C ARG A 99 2.05 8.61 68.82
N LEU A 100 1.45 7.64 69.51
CA LEU A 100 0.74 6.53 68.88
C LEU A 100 -0.52 7.02 68.15
N ASP A 101 -1.28 7.94 68.75
CA ASP A 101 -2.44 8.56 68.11
C ASP A 101 -2.05 9.37 66.88
N ALA A 102 -0.94 10.11 66.94
CA ALA A 102 -0.39 10.83 65.79
C ALA A 102 0.03 9.88 64.67
N ILE A 103 0.73 8.78 65.00
CA ILE A 103 1.12 7.76 64.02
C ILE A 103 -0.12 7.10 63.41
N ALA A 104 -1.15 6.80 64.21
CA ALA A 104 -2.40 6.24 63.71
C ALA A 104 -3.08 7.19 62.71
N ALA A 105 -3.14 8.49 63.02
CA ALA A 105 -3.67 9.50 62.11
C ALA A 105 -2.83 9.63 60.81
N ASP A 106 -1.51 9.53 60.91
CA ASP A 106 -0.63 9.53 59.75
C ASP A 106 -0.83 8.28 58.87
N LEU A 107 -1.01 7.11 59.48
CA LEU A 107 -1.32 5.86 58.76
C LEU A 107 -2.67 5.94 58.05
N ASP A 108 -3.70 6.52 58.68
CA ASP A 108 -4.99 6.77 58.04
C ASP A 108 -4.86 7.73 56.85
N ALA A 109 -4.03 8.78 56.98
CA ALA A 109 -3.76 9.72 55.89
C ALA A 109 -3.00 9.05 54.73
N VAL A 110 -2.05 8.16 55.03
CA VAL A 110 -1.34 7.36 54.02
C VAL A 110 -2.30 6.38 53.34
N GLY A 111 -3.19 5.73 54.08
CA GLY A 111 -4.23 4.85 53.52
C GLY A 111 -5.08 5.57 52.49
N LYS A 112 -5.60 6.76 52.83
CA LYS A 112 -6.37 7.59 51.90
C LYS A 112 -5.60 8.00 50.64
N ARG A 113 -4.30 8.30 50.78
CA ARG A 113 -3.44 8.61 49.63
C ARG A 113 -3.21 7.38 48.75
N LEU A 114 -3.09 6.19 49.34
CA LEU A 114 -2.95 4.95 48.59
C LEU A 114 -4.22 4.67 47.79
N ASP A 115 -5.40 4.85 48.40
CA ASP A 115 -6.69 4.72 47.72
C ASP A 115 -6.78 5.70 46.53
N GLU A 116 -6.42 6.98 46.72
CA GLU A 116 -6.39 7.97 45.63
C GLU A 116 -5.39 7.59 44.52
N VAL A 117 -4.23 7.04 44.86
CA VAL A 117 -3.26 6.56 43.87
C VAL A 117 -3.81 5.36 43.10
N THR A 118 -4.51 4.43 43.77
CA THR A 118 -5.18 3.32 43.11
C THR A 118 -6.24 3.81 42.13
N ASP A 119 -7.10 4.75 42.53
CA ASP A 119 -8.10 5.34 41.64
C ASP A 119 -7.45 6.00 40.41
N ARG A 120 -6.33 6.70 40.59
CA ARG A 120 -5.58 7.32 39.48
C ARG A 120 -4.91 6.31 38.56
N VAL A 121 -4.46 5.17 39.08
CA VAL A 121 -3.90 4.09 38.25
C VAL A 121 -5.01 3.50 37.39
N ASP A 122 -6.19 3.23 37.96
CA ASP A 122 -7.34 2.71 37.22
C ASP A 122 -7.77 3.68 36.10
N GLU A 123 -7.75 4.99 36.37
CA GLU A 123 -8.01 6.03 35.37
C GLU A 123 -6.98 6.00 34.23
N VAL A 124 -5.69 5.97 34.55
CA VAL A 124 -4.61 5.90 33.54
C VAL A 124 -4.68 4.62 32.72
N GLU A 125 -5.03 3.49 33.33
CA GLU A 125 -5.24 2.23 32.60
C GLU A 125 -6.41 2.34 31.61
N ALA A 126 -7.50 3.00 31.99
CA ALA A 126 -8.62 3.27 31.10
C ALA A 126 -8.23 4.22 29.94
N GLU A 127 -7.46 5.27 30.22
CA GLU A 127 -6.93 6.18 29.19
C GLU A 127 -5.97 5.47 28.23
N ALA A 128 -5.11 4.59 28.75
CA ALA A 128 -4.19 3.80 27.94
C ALA A 128 -4.96 2.84 27.01
N ALA A 129 -6.00 2.19 27.52
CA ALA A 129 -6.88 1.34 26.71
C ALA A 129 -7.59 2.14 25.61
N ALA A 130 -8.12 3.32 25.92
CA ALA A 130 -8.73 4.20 24.92
C ALA A 130 -7.70 4.63 23.85
N THR A 131 -6.49 4.98 24.27
CA THR A 131 -5.41 5.36 23.34
C THR A 131 -5.03 4.21 22.41
N ALA A 132 -5.00 2.97 22.91
CA ALA A 132 -4.76 1.79 22.08
C ALA A 132 -5.82 1.64 20.97
N THR A 133 -7.10 1.83 21.29
CA THR A 133 -8.18 1.78 20.28
C THR A 133 -8.06 2.88 19.23
N VAL A 134 -7.59 4.08 19.62
CA VAL A 134 -7.29 5.16 18.67
C VAL A 134 -6.11 4.77 17.77
N GLY A 135 -5.09 4.13 18.32
CA GLY A 135 -3.96 3.59 17.55
C GLY A 135 -4.42 2.64 16.44
N GLU A 136 -5.24 1.65 16.78
CA GLU A 136 -5.82 0.70 15.82
C GLU A 136 -6.66 1.40 14.73
N ALA A 137 -7.43 2.41 15.10
CA ALA A 137 -8.23 3.19 14.15
C ALA A 137 -7.36 4.03 13.19
N VAL A 138 -6.26 4.60 13.70
CA VAL A 138 -5.29 5.34 12.88
C VAL A 138 -4.58 4.40 11.91
N GLU A 139 -4.15 3.23 12.36
CA GLU A 139 -3.55 2.20 11.49
C GLU A 139 -4.51 1.82 10.34
N GLY A 140 -5.78 1.54 10.64
CA GLY A 140 -6.77 1.26 9.59
C GLY A 140 -7.01 2.43 8.63
N THR A 141 -6.86 3.68 9.09
CA THR A 141 -6.95 4.86 8.22
C THR A 141 -5.72 5.00 7.32
N LEU A 142 -4.54 4.63 7.81
CA LEU A 142 -3.31 4.63 7.02
C LEU A 142 -3.37 3.58 5.92
N ASP A 143 -3.87 2.38 6.23
CA ASP A 143 -4.09 1.33 5.23
C ASP A 143 -5.05 1.79 4.11
N ASP A 144 -6.18 2.44 4.45
CA ASP A 144 -7.10 3.02 3.44
C ASP A 144 -6.43 4.10 2.60
N LEU A 145 -5.60 4.95 3.22
CA LEU A 145 -4.87 5.99 2.49
C LEU A 145 -3.84 5.40 1.54
N ASP A 146 -3.14 4.33 1.93
CA ASP A 146 -2.20 3.62 1.06
C ASP A 146 -2.92 2.97 -0.14
N ASP A 147 -4.07 2.33 0.08
CA ASP A 147 -4.90 1.79 -1.01
C ASP A 147 -5.37 2.88 -1.97
N ARG A 148 -5.77 4.04 -1.43
CA ARG A 148 -6.18 5.21 -2.22
C ARG A 148 -5.02 5.81 -3.00
N LEU A 149 -3.82 5.86 -2.42
CA LEU A 149 -2.62 6.33 -3.12
C LEU A 149 -2.27 5.39 -4.28
N ALA A 150 -2.29 4.08 -4.06
CA ALA A 150 -2.08 3.10 -5.13
C ALA A 150 -3.11 3.24 -6.26
N SER A 151 -4.38 3.49 -5.91
CA SER A 151 -5.43 3.77 -6.91
C SER A 151 -5.17 5.07 -7.69
N VAL A 152 -4.72 6.13 -7.03
CA VAL A 152 -4.37 7.40 -7.68
C VAL A 152 -3.18 7.23 -8.60
N GLU A 153 -2.15 6.51 -8.18
CA GLU A 153 -0.96 6.21 -9.00
C GLU A 153 -1.36 5.49 -10.29
N SER A 154 -2.16 4.43 -10.19
CA SER A 154 -2.68 3.72 -11.37
C SER A 154 -3.51 4.62 -12.30
N ARG A 155 -4.27 5.57 -11.75
CA ARG A 155 -5.03 6.53 -12.56
C ARG A 155 -4.13 7.56 -13.25
N ILE A 156 -3.01 7.93 -12.63
CA ILE A 156 -2.02 8.82 -13.25
C ILE A 156 -1.36 8.11 -14.42
N ASP A 157 -0.94 6.86 -14.25
CA ASP A 157 -0.39 6.04 -15.35
C ASP A 157 -1.38 5.95 -16.53
N GLU A 158 -2.66 5.73 -16.23
CA GLU A 158 -3.71 5.66 -17.25
C GLU A 158 -3.97 7.02 -17.94
N VAL A 159 -3.73 8.15 -17.25
CA VAL A 159 -3.81 9.48 -17.84
C VAL A 159 -2.59 9.75 -18.72
N ASP A 160 -1.40 9.34 -18.29
CA ASP A 160 -0.17 9.47 -19.06
C ASP A 160 -0.23 8.65 -20.36
N GLU A 161 -0.78 7.43 -20.31
CA GLU A 161 -1.05 6.63 -21.51
C GLU A 161 -2.05 7.32 -22.46
N ARG A 162 -3.09 7.96 -21.91
CA ARG A 162 -4.04 8.73 -22.72
C ARG A 162 -3.38 9.96 -23.34
N ALA A 163 -2.52 10.65 -22.59
CA ALA A 163 -1.77 11.80 -23.07
C ALA A 163 -0.87 11.42 -24.25
N ALA A 164 -0.13 10.31 -24.14
CA ALA A 164 0.68 9.78 -25.22
C ALA A 164 -0.14 9.40 -26.47
N ARG A 165 -1.37 8.89 -26.30
CA ARG A 165 -2.26 8.64 -27.44
C ARG A 165 -2.68 9.94 -28.15
N THR A 166 -2.93 11.01 -27.42
CA THR A 166 -3.26 12.32 -28.01
C THR A 166 -2.10 12.95 -28.76
N GLU A 167 -0.85 12.72 -28.34
CA GLU A 167 0.33 13.15 -29.13
C GLU A 167 0.35 12.47 -30.51
N GLY A 168 -0.15 11.23 -30.63
CA GLY A 168 -0.34 10.58 -31.92
C GLY A 168 -1.39 11.24 -32.85
N LEU A 169 -2.10 12.27 -32.40
CA LEU A 169 -2.94 13.10 -33.29
C LEU A 169 -2.09 14.01 -34.17
N ASP A 170 -0.90 14.42 -33.74
CA ASP A 170 0.04 15.18 -34.58
C ASP A 170 0.48 14.35 -35.79
N ASP A 171 0.67 13.03 -35.61
CA ASP A 171 0.92 12.08 -36.72
C ASP A 171 -0.29 11.97 -37.66
N LEU A 172 -1.52 12.08 -37.12
CA LEU A 172 -2.74 12.05 -37.93
C LEU A 172 -2.88 13.35 -38.72
N GLU A 173 -2.55 14.50 -38.14
CA GLU A 173 -2.50 15.78 -38.84
C GLU A 173 -1.54 15.71 -40.02
N ALA A 174 -0.33 15.19 -39.83
CA ALA A 174 0.63 14.98 -40.92
C ALA A 174 0.09 14.05 -42.03
N ARG A 175 -0.68 13.00 -41.66
CA ARG A 175 -1.33 12.12 -42.64
C ARG A 175 -2.46 12.80 -43.40
N VAL A 176 -3.19 13.71 -42.77
CA VAL A 176 -4.21 14.51 -43.45
C VAL A 176 -3.54 15.42 -44.47
N ASP A 177 -2.45 16.09 -44.11
CA ASP A 177 -1.67 16.91 -45.04
C ASP A 177 -1.16 16.09 -46.24
N ASP A 178 -0.66 14.87 -46.00
CA ASP A 178 -0.24 13.94 -47.06
C ASP A 178 -1.39 13.54 -48.01
N LEU A 179 -2.61 13.35 -47.48
CA LEU A 179 -3.79 13.04 -48.27
C LEU A 179 -4.26 14.24 -49.09
N GLU A 180 -4.21 15.45 -48.52
CA GLU A 180 -4.50 16.69 -49.27
C GLU A 180 -3.50 16.87 -50.43
N ALA A 181 -2.21 16.61 -50.19
CA ALA A 181 -1.21 16.65 -51.26
C ALA A 181 -1.40 15.55 -52.33
N LEU A 182 -2.04 14.42 -52.00
CA LEU A 182 -2.42 13.40 -52.97
C LEU A 182 -3.62 13.83 -53.82
N ASP A 183 -4.59 14.53 -53.23
CA ASP A 183 -5.74 15.09 -53.95
C ASP A 183 -5.29 16.07 -55.04
N ASP A 184 -4.36 16.97 -54.71
CA ASP A 184 -3.75 17.88 -55.69
C ASP A 184 -3.13 17.12 -56.88
N ARG A 185 -2.42 16.00 -56.61
CA ARG A 185 -1.82 15.17 -57.66
C ARG A 185 -2.86 14.44 -58.51
N VAL A 186 -4.00 14.06 -57.94
CA VAL A 186 -5.12 13.50 -58.71
C VAL A 186 -5.67 14.56 -59.66
N GLY A 187 -5.83 15.80 -59.18
CA GLY A 187 -6.21 16.93 -60.05
C GLY A 187 -5.24 17.15 -61.22
N ASP A 188 -3.93 16.99 -60.99
CA ASP A 188 -2.93 17.05 -62.07
C ASP A 188 -3.10 15.93 -63.12
N LEU A 189 -3.56 14.74 -62.73
CA LEU A 189 -3.80 13.62 -63.65
C LEU A 189 -4.99 13.90 -64.58
N ASP A 190 -6.05 14.52 -64.06
CA ASP A 190 -7.21 14.91 -64.87
C ASP A 190 -6.81 15.92 -65.96
N GLU A 191 -5.95 16.88 -65.62
CA GLU A 191 -5.39 17.83 -66.58
C GLU A 191 -4.52 17.13 -67.63
N VAL A 192 -3.75 16.10 -67.24
CA VAL A 192 -2.99 15.28 -68.20
C VAL A 192 -3.93 14.49 -69.12
N GLU A 193 -5.02 13.92 -68.60
CA GLU A 193 -6.02 13.22 -69.40
C GLU A 193 -6.65 14.14 -70.45
N GLU A 194 -6.97 15.38 -70.07
CA GLU A 194 -7.50 16.37 -71.01
C GLU A 194 -6.48 16.68 -72.12
N LYS A 195 -5.21 16.86 -71.77
CA LYS A 195 -4.12 17.05 -72.74
C LYS A 195 -3.97 15.84 -73.67
N LEU A 196 -4.04 14.62 -73.15
CA LEU A 196 -3.97 13.40 -73.95
C LEU A 196 -5.15 13.29 -74.91
N SER A 197 -6.36 13.64 -74.47
CA SER A 197 -7.56 13.69 -75.31
C SER A 197 -7.43 14.72 -76.44
N ARG A 198 -6.86 15.90 -76.15
CA ARG A 198 -6.56 16.93 -77.17
C ARG A 198 -5.49 16.45 -78.16
N VAL A 199 -4.42 15.81 -77.68
CA VAL A 199 -3.35 15.25 -78.53
C VAL A 199 -3.89 14.13 -79.42
N ALA A 200 -4.68 13.20 -78.88
CA ALA A 200 -5.32 12.13 -79.63
C ALA A 200 -6.20 12.69 -80.76
N SER A 201 -7.01 13.71 -80.45
CA SER A 201 -7.84 14.40 -81.44
C SER A 201 -7.01 15.08 -82.54
N ALA A 202 -5.87 15.67 -82.19
CA ALA A 202 -4.94 16.28 -83.15
C ALA A 202 -4.29 15.22 -84.05
N ILE A 203 -3.86 14.08 -83.48
CA ILE A 203 -3.28 12.96 -84.23
C ILE A 203 -4.31 12.40 -85.21
N VAL A 204 -5.56 12.15 -84.78
CA VAL A 204 -6.64 11.70 -85.67
C VAL A 204 -6.87 12.69 -86.81
N ARG A 205 -6.81 14.00 -86.53
CA ARG A 205 -6.94 15.05 -87.56
C ARG A 205 -5.76 15.04 -88.53
N VAL A 206 -4.53 14.87 -88.06
CA VAL A 206 -3.34 14.77 -88.91
C VAL A 206 -3.40 13.52 -89.78
N ARG A 207 -3.77 12.37 -89.20
CA ARG A 207 -3.95 11.12 -89.94
C ARG A 207 -4.98 11.28 -91.06
N ARG A 208 -6.16 11.85 -90.77
CA ARG A 208 -7.17 12.13 -91.82
C ARG A 208 -6.65 13.05 -92.93
N ARG A 209 -5.84 14.07 -92.58
CA ARG A 209 -5.23 14.97 -93.57
C ARG A 209 -4.15 14.26 -94.42
N LEU A 210 -3.35 13.38 -93.82
CA LEU A 210 -2.37 12.57 -94.54
C LEU A 210 -3.06 11.59 -95.48
N GLU A 211 -4.05 10.85 -95.00
CA GLU A 211 -4.85 9.94 -95.82
C GLU A 211 -5.53 10.69 -97.00
N ALA A 212 -6.02 11.91 -96.78
CA ALA A 212 -6.55 12.75 -97.85
C ALA A 212 -5.45 13.17 -98.85
N ALA A 213 -4.29 13.62 -98.37
CA ALA A 213 -3.18 14.01 -99.22
C ALA A 213 -2.57 12.83 -100.01
N GLU A 214 -2.56 11.63 -99.43
CA GLU A 214 -2.15 10.39 -100.10
C GLU A 214 -3.13 10.01 -101.21
N ARG A 215 -4.45 10.10 -100.95
CA ARG A 215 -5.47 9.93 -101.99
C ARG A 215 -5.29 10.95 -103.12
N ASP A 216 -5.10 12.23 -102.80
CA ASP A 216 -4.88 13.28 -103.81
C ASP A 216 -3.64 13.01 -104.68
N ARG A 217 -2.55 12.49 -104.08
CA ARG A 217 -1.35 12.11 -104.85
C ARG A 217 -1.62 10.90 -105.74
N ALA A 218 -2.22 9.85 -105.19
CA ALA A 218 -2.56 8.64 -105.95
C ALA A 218 -3.51 8.96 -107.11
N ASP A 219 -4.42 9.93 -106.93
CA ASP A 219 -5.36 10.36 -107.97
C ASP A 219 -4.64 11.12 -109.10
N ARG A 220 -3.66 11.97 -108.76
CA ARG A 220 -2.81 12.64 -109.77
C ARG A 220 -1.93 11.65 -110.53
N GLU A 221 -1.28 10.72 -109.85
CA GLU A 221 -0.44 9.70 -110.50
C GLU A 221 -1.26 8.84 -111.48
N ARG A 222 -2.49 8.49 -111.11
CA ARG A 222 -3.41 7.78 -111.99
C ARG A 222 -3.84 8.60 -113.20
N LEU A 223 -4.17 9.87 -112.99
CA LEU A 223 -4.42 10.80 -114.10
C LEU A 223 -3.23 10.90 -115.05
N ASP A 224 -2.02 11.04 -114.51
CA ASP A 224 -0.80 11.13 -115.29
C ASP A 224 -0.55 9.84 -116.07
N ALA A 225 -0.82 8.68 -115.48
CA ALA A 225 -0.73 7.38 -116.14
C ALA A 225 -1.75 7.25 -117.29
N LEU A 226 -3.01 7.63 -117.05
CA LEU A 226 -4.08 7.65 -118.06
C LEU A 226 -3.76 8.63 -119.19
N ALA A 227 -3.27 9.83 -118.87
CA ALA A 227 -2.85 10.83 -119.85
C ALA A 227 -1.63 10.38 -120.64
N ALA A 228 -0.66 9.70 -120.01
CA ALA A 228 0.49 9.12 -120.69
C ALA A 228 0.07 7.96 -121.62
N ALA A 229 -0.84 7.09 -121.18
CA ALA A 229 -1.41 6.03 -122.02
C ALA A 229 -2.17 6.61 -123.22
N ALA A 230 -3.02 7.62 -122.98
CA ALA A 230 -3.77 8.32 -124.02
C ALA A 230 -2.84 8.97 -125.05
N ASN A 231 -1.77 9.63 -124.60
CA ASN A 231 -0.78 10.24 -125.48
C ASN A 231 0.01 9.21 -126.29
N ARG A 232 0.39 8.07 -125.69
CA ARG A 232 1.09 6.98 -126.41
C ARG A 232 0.22 6.38 -127.51
N GLU A 233 -1.07 6.19 -127.24
CA GLU A 233 -2.01 5.52 -128.15
C GLU A 233 -2.77 6.51 -129.08
N GLY A 234 -2.51 7.82 -128.95
CA GLY A 234 -3.13 8.86 -129.79
C GLY A 234 -4.63 9.10 -129.51
N VAL A 235 -5.11 8.69 -128.33
CA VAL A 235 -6.53 8.75 -127.95
C VAL A 235 -6.85 10.10 -127.32
N ARG A 236 -7.79 10.87 -127.90
CA ARG A 236 -8.29 12.12 -127.31
C ARG A 236 -9.62 11.97 -126.59
N LYS A 237 -10.45 11.03 -127.05
CA LYS A 237 -11.78 10.77 -126.50
C LYS A 237 -11.94 9.28 -126.27
N ALA A 238 -12.41 8.92 -125.09
CA ALA A 238 -12.70 7.55 -124.72
C ALA A 238 -14.09 7.45 -124.07
N THR A 239 -14.71 6.30 -124.19
CA THR A 239 -16.04 6.05 -123.60
C THR A 239 -15.86 5.50 -122.19
N CYS A 240 -16.56 6.06 -121.20
CA CYS A 240 -16.58 5.47 -119.87
C CYS A 240 -17.28 4.11 -119.91
N GLU A 241 -16.62 3.07 -119.39
CA GLU A 241 -17.19 1.72 -119.35
C GLU A 241 -18.51 1.65 -118.56
N ASN A 242 -18.62 2.38 -117.44
CA ASN A 242 -19.77 2.28 -116.55
C ASN A 242 -21.03 2.98 -117.09
N CYS A 243 -20.93 4.21 -117.59
CA CYS A 243 -22.11 4.97 -118.04
C CYS A 243 -22.23 5.11 -119.56
N GLY A 244 -21.22 4.72 -120.34
CA GLY A 244 -21.24 4.78 -121.79
C GLY A 244 -21.07 6.19 -122.39
N GLU A 245 -20.85 7.22 -121.58
CA GLU A 245 -20.70 8.61 -122.04
C GLU A 245 -19.27 8.87 -122.57
N THR A 246 -19.15 9.77 -123.55
CA THR A 246 -17.85 10.11 -124.16
C THR A 246 -17.11 11.14 -123.31
N VAL A 247 -15.91 10.80 -122.85
CA VAL A 247 -15.05 11.65 -122.02
C VAL A 247 -13.85 12.13 -122.83
N ASP A 248 -13.58 13.43 -122.78
CA ASP A 248 -12.36 14.02 -123.35
C ASP A 248 -11.22 13.91 -122.33
N LEU A 249 -10.21 13.11 -122.67
CA LEU A 249 -9.10 12.80 -121.77
C LEU A 249 -8.23 14.04 -121.50
N GLY A 250 -8.19 15.00 -122.43
CA GLY A 250 -7.40 16.22 -122.31
C GLY A 250 -8.01 17.29 -121.39
N LEU A 251 -9.24 17.08 -120.92
CA LEU A 251 -9.97 17.98 -120.02
C LEU A 251 -10.21 17.39 -118.63
N LEU A 252 -9.69 16.20 -118.34
CA LEU A 252 -9.83 15.56 -117.04
C LEU A 252 -8.96 16.24 -115.98
N THR A 253 -9.59 16.64 -114.88
CA THR A 253 -8.93 17.23 -113.70
C THR A 253 -8.86 16.30 -112.50
N ALA A 254 -9.59 15.17 -112.55
CA ALA A 254 -9.59 14.07 -111.57
C ALA A 254 -9.71 12.74 -112.35
N PRO A 255 -9.15 11.62 -111.85
CA PRO A 255 -9.19 10.31 -112.52
C PRO A 255 -10.57 9.67 -112.34
N GLU A 256 -11.64 10.41 -112.62
CA GLU A 256 -13.01 9.97 -112.45
C GLU A 256 -13.89 10.49 -113.58
N CYS A 257 -14.97 9.78 -113.87
CA CYS A 257 -15.90 10.16 -114.91
C CYS A 257 -16.69 11.40 -114.50
N PRO A 258 -16.64 12.51 -115.27
CA PRO A 258 -17.39 13.73 -114.94
C PRO A 258 -18.92 13.55 -114.99
N HIS A 259 -19.41 12.45 -115.56
CA HIS A 259 -20.84 12.18 -115.73
C HIS A 259 -21.41 11.25 -114.65
N CYS A 260 -20.63 10.31 -114.12
CA CYS A 260 -21.10 9.33 -113.13
C CYS A 260 -20.25 9.23 -111.85
N GLY A 261 -19.15 9.98 -111.76
CA GLY A 261 -18.29 10.05 -110.56
C GLY A 261 -17.47 8.79 -110.26
N ARG A 262 -17.45 7.80 -111.16
CA ARG A 262 -16.65 6.59 -110.95
C ARG A 262 -15.20 6.78 -111.36
N ARG A 263 -14.28 6.23 -110.58
CA ARG A 263 -12.82 6.35 -110.75
C ARG A 263 -12.30 5.46 -111.89
N PHE A 264 -11.41 5.98 -112.71
CA PHE A 264 -10.79 5.24 -113.81
C PHE A 264 -9.52 4.52 -113.33
N GLY A 265 -9.36 3.26 -113.73
CA GLY A 265 -8.18 2.45 -113.45
C GLY A 265 -7.20 2.41 -114.61
N ASP A 266 -7.71 2.23 -115.83
CA ASP A 266 -6.87 2.08 -117.02
C ASP A 266 -7.58 2.53 -118.30
N LEU A 267 -6.82 2.75 -119.36
CA LEU A 267 -7.31 3.09 -120.68
C LEU A 267 -7.07 1.90 -121.62
N GLU A 268 -8.15 1.35 -122.17
CA GLU A 268 -8.09 0.31 -123.19
C GLU A 268 -8.15 0.94 -124.60
N PRO A 269 -7.03 0.97 -125.36
CA PRO A 269 -7.01 1.47 -126.72
C PRO A 269 -7.66 0.48 -127.69
N ASN A 270 -8.32 0.99 -128.72
CA ASN A 270 -8.93 0.18 -129.76
C ASN A 270 -7.90 -0.24 -130.83
N ALA A 271 -7.72 -1.55 -131.02
CA ALA A 271 -6.77 -2.08 -132.01
C ALA A 271 -7.33 -2.22 -133.46
N GLY A 272 -8.42 -1.52 -133.84
CA GLY A 272 -9.10 -1.73 -135.13
C GLY A 272 -9.91 -0.55 -135.70
N PHE A 273 -10.25 -0.63 -137.00
CA PHE A 273 -10.74 0.51 -137.82
C PHE A 273 -12.17 1.02 -137.56
N LEU A 274 -12.91 0.47 -136.59
CA LEU A 274 -14.32 0.83 -136.30
C LEU A 274 -14.66 0.98 -134.79
N GLY A 275 -13.70 0.90 -133.86
CA GLY A 275 -13.96 0.92 -132.42
C GLY A 275 -13.67 2.27 -131.73
N THR A 276 -14.35 2.58 -130.62
CA THR A 276 -14.02 3.71 -129.73
C THR A 276 -13.21 3.20 -128.52
N SER A 277 -12.14 3.90 -128.15
CA SER A 277 -11.32 3.56 -126.97
C SER A 277 -12.15 3.65 -125.68
N ARG A 278 -11.86 2.83 -124.67
CA ARG A 278 -12.66 2.74 -123.44
C ARG A 278 -11.83 3.05 -122.19
N LEU A 279 -12.44 3.75 -121.25
CA LEU A 279 -11.90 3.98 -119.91
C LEU A 279 -12.48 2.93 -118.96
N LEU A 280 -11.60 2.09 -118.42
CA LEU A 280 -11.95 1.07 -117.45
C LEU A 280 -12.11 1.72 -116.08
N VAL A 281 -13.15 1.34 -115.37
CA VAL A 281 -13.46 1.88 -114.04
C VAL A 281 -12.94 0.91 -112.98
N GLU A 282 -12.21 1.43 -111.99
CA GLU A 282 -11.87 0.65 -110.80
C GLU A 282 -13.11 0.53 -109.90
N ASP A 283 -13.46 -0.70 -109.53
CA ASP A 283 -14.36 -0.93 -108.41
C ASP A 283 -13.60 -0.68 -107.11
N GLN A 284 -14.02 0.35 -106.38
CA GLN A 284 -13.44 0.72 -105.09
C GLN A 284 -13.60 -0.45 -104.09
N PRO A 285 -12.53 -0.95 -103.44
CA PRO A 285 -12.70 -1.96 -102.42
C PRO A 285 -13.47 -1.36 -101.24
N ALA A 286 -14.46 -2.10 -100.73
CA ALA A 286 -15.19 -1.75 -99.54
C ALA A 286 -14.20 -1.60 -98.37
N LEU A 287 -14.27 -0.48 -97.66
CA LEU A 287 -13.56 -0.32 -96.40
C LEU A 287 -14.28 -1.15 -95.34
N ASP A 288 -13.80 -2.37 -95.09
CA ASP A 288 -14.15 -3.15 -93.91
C ASP A 288 -13.50 -2.49 -92.69
N GLY A 289 -14.31 -1.71 -91.98
CA GLY A 289 -13.93 -1.08 -90.73
C GLY A 289 -15.11 -1.10 -89.77
N GLU A 290 -15.37 -2.27 -89.18
CA GLU A 290 -16.21 -2.39 -88.00
C GLU A 290 -15.58 -1.56 -86.87
N VAL A 291 -16.21 -0.43 -86.53
CA VAL A 291 -15.99 0.22 -85.24
C VAL A 291 -16.82 -0.53 -84.21
N ASN A 292 -16.19 -1.49 -83.53
CA ASN A 292 -16.72 -2.01 -82.28
C ASN A 292 -16.57 -0.92 -81.22
N GLU A 293 -17.63 -0.16 -80.99
CA GLU A 293 -17.81 0.64 -79.78
C GLU A 293 -18.13 -0.30 -78.61
N GLU A 294 -17.11 -1.01 -78.14
CA GLU A 294 -17.23 -1.77 -76.91
C GLU A 294 -16.98 -0.82 -75.73
N ARG A 295 -18.10 -0.35 -75.14
CA ARG A 295 -18.10 0.32 -73.84
C ARG A 295 -17.64 -0.67 -72.78
N PRO A 296 -16.65 -0.34 -71.92
CA PRO A 296 -16.34 -1.17 -70.76
C PRO A 296 -17.52 -1.12 -69.79
N GLY A 297 -18.05 -2.31 -69.49
CA GLY A 297 -19.07 -2.50 -68.48
C GLY A 297 -18.54 -2.19 -67.08
N VAL A 298 -19.28 -1.35 -66.36
CA VAL A 298 -19.21 -1.26 -64.90
C VAL A 298 -20.12 -2.35 -64.36
N ALA A 299 -19.54 -3.34 -63.68
CA ALA A 299 -20.27 -4.37 -62.94
C ALA A 299 -19.90 -4.30 -61.46
N GLY A 300 -20.94 -4.39 -60.62
CA GLY A 300 -20.94 -4.35 -59.15
C GLY A 300 -22.03 -3.38 -58.68
N ASP A 301 -23.31 -3.75 -58.53
CA ASP A 301 -23.85 -4.82 -57.65
C ASP A 301 -23.29 -4.65 -56.22
N GLY A 302 -24.02 -4.27 -55.18
CA GLY A 302 -25.45 -4.06 -54.99
C GLY A 302 -25.69 -3.60 -53.53
N ALA A 303 -26.85 -2.99 -53.32
CA ALA A 303 -27.76 -3.22 -52.20
C ALA A 303 -27.28 -3.09 -50.73
N GLY A 304 -27.99 -2.23 -49.97
CA GLY A 304 -27.97 -2.18 -48.50
C GLY A 304 -28.35 -0.78 -48.01
N THR A 305 -29.62 -0.40 -48.11
CA THR A 305 -30.56 -0.28 -46.97
C THR A 305 -30.26 0.87 -46.02
N GLU A 306 -31.14 1.85 -46.10
CA GLU A 306 -31.44 2.86 -45.10
C GLU A 306 -31.65 2.20 -43.72
N ASP A 307 -31.03 2.75 -42.67
CA ASP A 307 -31.63 2.71 -41.34
C ASP A 307 -31.29 3.99 -40.58
N GLU A 308 -32.29 4.86 -40.53
CA GLU A 308 -32.37 6.01 -39.66
C GLU A 308 -32.46 5.53 -38.21
N SER A 309 -31.51 5.92 -37.36
CA SER A 309 -31.68 5.80 -35.91
C SER A 309 -31.22 7.06 -35.19
N GLY A 310 -32.19 7.95 -34.99
CA GLY A 310 -32.55 8.40 -33.64
C GLY A 310 -31.53 9.25 -32.90
N VAL A 311 -31.55 10.55 -33.18
CA VAL A 311 -31.22 11.59 -32.19
C VAL A 311 -32.17 11.45 -30.99
N SER A 312 -31.60 11.15 -29.82
CA SER A 312 -32.29 11.31 -28.52
C SER A 312 -31.45 12.24 -27.66
N THR A 313 -31.80 13.52 -27.68
CA THR A 313 -31.47 14.47 -26.63
C THR A 313 -32.26 14.11 -25.37
N ARG A 314 -31.59 13.95 -24.22
CA ARG A 314 -32.21 14.20 -22.91
C ARG A 314 -31.25 14.91 -21.99
N ASP A 315 -31.80 16.01 -21.50
CA ASP A 315 -31.33 16.97 -20.53
C ASP A 315 -30.82 16.43 -19.20
N ALA A 316 -29.98 17.28 -18.62
CA ALA A 316 -29.60 17.35 -17.23
C ALA A 316 -30.79 17.63 -16.28
N GLY A 317 -30.67 17.19 -15.03
CA GLY A 317 -31.46 17.76 -13.93
C GLY A 317 -31.46 16.95 -12.62
N GLY A 318 -30.75 17.47 -11.60
CA GLY A 318 -31.00 17.28 -10.15
C GLY A 318 -30.47 15.95 -9.55
N GLY A 319 -29.78 15.87 -8.43
CA GLY A 319 -29.70 16.75 -7.26
C GLY A 319 -30.48 16.16 -6.08
N GLY A 320 -29.80 15.78 -4.99
CA GLY A 320 -30.40 15.66 -3.65
C GLY A 320 -30.20 14.34 -2.87
N GLY A 321 -29.32 14.39 -1.86
CA GLY A 321 -29.55 14.00 -0.46
C GLY A 321 -30.04 12.59 -0.10
N SER A 322 -29.21 11.86 0.66
CA SER A 322 -29.42 11.49 2.07
C SER A 322 -28.12 10.96 2.66
#